data_AF-A0A4V1SC93-F1
#
_entry.id   AF-A0A4V1SC93-F1
#
_cell.length_a   1.000
_cell.length_b   1.000
_cell.length_c   1.000
_cell.angle_alpha   90.00
_cell.angle_beta   90.00
_cell.angle_gamma   90.00
#
_symmetry.space_group_name_H-M   'P 1'
#
loop_
_entity.id
_entity.type
_entity.pdbx_description
1 polymer ?
#
loop_
_entity_poly.entity_id
_entity_poly.type
_entity_poly.pdbx_seq_one_letter_code
_entity_poly.pdbx_strand_id
1 'polypeptide(L)' 'MSDRHNPSRRELIAGAAALTAAAPTLLHAATPEAPSLKGRTVLITGASSGFGRVGALLYGQLGAKVIATMRNIPRP' A
#
# COMPACT_ATOMS: atom_id res chain seq x y z
N MET A 1 42.71 25.56 11.21
CA MET A 1 41.54 26.42 11.54
C MET A 1 40.48 26.06 10.53
N SER A 2 39.52 25.22 10.88
CA SER A 2 38.56 24.67 9.91
C SER A 2 37.46 25.72 9.63
N ASP A 3 37.35 26.16 8.39
CA ASP A 3 36.22 26.98 7.95
C ASP A 3 34.92 26.22 8.17
N ARG A 4 34.05 26.75 9.03
CA ARG A 4 32.69 26.22 9.18
C ARG A 4 31.90 26.63 7.94
N HIS A 5 31.65 25.68 7.06
CA HIS A 5 30.74 25.88 5.94
C HIS A 5 29.33 26.17 6.49
N ASN A 6 28.91 27.44 6.42
CA ASN A 6 27.56 27.86 6.78
C ASN A 6 26.72 27.92 5.49
N PRO A 7 25.68 27.08 5.35
CA PRO A 7 24.90 27.02 4.12
C PRO A 7 24.23 28.38 3.85
N SER A 8 24.32 28.83 2.62
CA SER A 8 23.68 30.04 2.11
C SER A 8 22.17 29.85 2.01
N ARG A 9 21.41 30.96 2.06
CA ARG A 9 19.94 30.94 1.89
C ARG A 9 19.51 30.23 0.60
N ARG A 10 20.31 30.33 -0.46
CA ARG A 10 20.04 29.70 -1.76
C ARG A 10 20.18 28.18 -1.70
N GLU A 11 21.20 27.68 -0.99
CA GLU A 11 21.38 26.24 -0.76
C GLU A 11 20.25 25.68 0.11
N LEU A 12 19.80 26.44 1.12
CA LEU A 12 18.64 26.06 1.92
C LEU A 12 17.35 25.98 1.09
N ILE A 13 17.09 26.97 0.24
CA ILE A 13 15.92 26.98 -0.65
C ILE A 13 16.00 25.85 -1.68
N ALA A 14 17.17 25.63 -2.28
CA ALA A 14 17.38 24.56 -3.25
C ALA A 14 17.20 23.17 -2.61
N GLY A 15 17.72 22.96 -1.40
CA GLY A 15 17.51 21.74 -0.64
C GLY A 15 16.04 21.50 -0.28
N ALA A 16 15.33 22.54 0.16
CA ALA A 16 13.90 22.46 0.45
C ALA A 16 13.08 22.13 -0.81
N ALA A 17 13.39 22.75 -1.95
CA ALA A 17 12.70 22.49 -3.22
C ALA A 17 12.97 21.06 -3.76
N ALA A 18 14.19 20.54 -3.58
CA ALA A 18 14.51 19.17 -3.96
C ALA A 18 13.73 18.14 -3.12
N LEU A 19 13.60 18.39 -1.81
CA LEU A 19 12.83 17.53 -0.90
C LEU A 19 11.33 17.52 -1.21
N THR A 20 10.74 18.68 -1.54
CA THR A 20 9.31 18.76 -1.88
C THR A 20 9.01 18.10 -3.23
N ALA A 21 9.90 18.24 -4.22
CA ALA A 21 9.74 17.61 -5.52
C ALA A 21 9.83 16.06 -5.44
N ALA A 22 10.67 15.53 -4.55
CA ALA A 22 10.87 14.09 -4.37
C ALA A 22 9.88 13.44 -3.38
N ALA A 23 9.09 14.23 -2.65
CA ALA A 23 8.19 13.75 -1.61
C ALA A 23 7.26 12.60 -2.06
N PRO A 24 6.60 12.62 -3.23
CA PRO A 24 5.69 11.55 -3.65
C PRO A 24 6.41 10.22 -3.82
N THR A 25 7.63 10.23 -4.37
CA THR A 25 8.44 9.05 -4.61
C THR A 25 8.96 8.45 -3.30
N LEU A 26 9.39 9.30 -2.36
CA LEU A 26 9.83 8.86 -1.03
C LEU A 26 8.67 8.27 -0.21
N LEU A 27 7.48 8.88 -0.29
CA LEU A 27 6.26 8.36 0.33
C LEU A 27 5.86 7.00 -0.25
N HIS A 28 5.96 6.83 -1.58
CA HIS A 28 5.65 5.56 -2.23
C HIS A 28 6.66 4.45 -1.86
N ALA A 29 7.95 4.78 -1.83
CA ALA A 29 9.00 3.84 -1.42
C ALA A 29 8.88 3.39 0.05
N ALA A 30 8.24 4.19 0.90
CA ALA A 30 7.96 3.84 2.28
C ALA A 30 6.72 2.92 2.44
N THR A 31 5.96 2.66 1.38
CA THR A 31 4.82 1.74 1.47
C THR A 31 5.33 0.30 1.50
N PRO A 32 5.04 -0.48 2.57
CA PRO A 32 5.44 -1.87 2.60
C PRO A 32 4.73 -2.61 1.48
N GLU A 33 5.50 -3.38 0.70
CA GLU A 33 4.93 -4.24 -0.32
C GLU A 33 3.93 -5.21 0.33
N ALA A 34 2.75 -5.35 -0.29
CA ALA A 34 1.73 -6.24 0.23
C ALA A 34 2.29 -7.68 0.29
N PRO A 35 2.16 -8.39 1.41
CA PRO A 35 2.72 -9.73 1.54
C PRO A 35 2.05 -10.69 0.56
N SER A 36 2.84 -11.58 -0.05
CA SER A 36 2.27 -12.68 -0.83
C SER A 36 1.52 -13.65 0.08
N LEU A 37 0.32 -14.05 -0.36
CA LEU A 37 -0.50 -15.07 0.29
C LEU A 37 -0.48 -16.41 -0.46
N LYS A 38 0.47 -16.61 -1.37
CA LYS A 38 0.66 -17.89 -2.07
C LYS A 38 0.80 -19.04 -1.07
N GLY A 39 0.09 -20.14 -1.33
CA GLY A 39 0.07 -21.32 -0.45
C GLY A 39 -0.79 -21.16 0.81
N ARG A 40 -1.42 -20.01 1.03
CA ARG A 40 -2.38 -19.81 2.13
C ARG A 40 -3.81 -20.09 1.66
N THR A 41 -4.63 -20.62 2.55
CA THR A 41 -6.07 -20.79 2.34
C THR A 41 -6.83 -19.86 3.28
N VAL A 42 -7.80 -19.11 2.75
CA VAL A 42 -8.58 -18.10 3.49
C VAL A 42 -10.06 -18.42 3.35
N LEU A 43 -10.77 -18.57 4.48
CA LEU A 43 -12.22 -18.69 4.53
C LEU A 43 -12.84 -17.33 4.84
N ILE A 44 -13.79 -16.90 4.00
CA ILE A 44 -14.48 -15.61 4.14
C ILE A 44 -15.98 -15.86 4.17
N THR A 45 -16.63 -15.48 5.27
CA THR A 45 -18.08 -15.45 5.41
C THR A 45 -18.61 -14.05 5.07
N GLY A 46 -19.86 -13.96 4.61
CA GLY A 46 -20.44 -12.67 4.20
C GLY A 46 -19.80 -12.09 2.93
N ALA A 47 -19.28 -12.94 2.04
CA ALA A 47 -18.57 -12.51 0.84
C ALA A 47 -19.47 -11.96 -0.30
N SER A 48 -20.78 -11.80 -0.05
CA SER A 48 -21.74 -11.37 -1.09
C SER A 48 -21.61 -9.90 -1.47
N SER A 49 -21.12 -9.04 -0.57
CA SER A 49 -21.00 -7.60 -0.78
C SER A 49 -20.03 -6.95 0.20
N GLY A 50 -19.83 -5.63 0.06
CA GLY A 50 -19.04 -4.82 1.00
C GLY A 50 -17.61 -5.34 1.17
N PHE A 51 -17.12 -5.26 2.40
CA PHE A 51 -15.76 -5.67 2.75
C PHE A 51 -15.51 -7.16 2.53
N GLY A 52 -16.51 -8.03 2.73
CA GLY A 52 -16.36 -9.47 2.48
C GLY A 52 -16.04 -9.75 1.01
N ARG A 53 -16.73 -9.09 0.08
CA ARG A 53 -16.47 -9.22 -1.37
C ARG A 53 -15.12 -8.64 -1.76
N VAL A 54 -14.81 -7.42 -1.31
CA VAL A 54 -13.55 -6.75 -1.68
C VAL A 54 -12.35 -7.48 -1.08
N GLY A 55 -12.45 -7.94 0.17
CA GLY A 55 -11.43 -8.76 0.82
C GLY A 55 -11.19 -10.09 0.11
N ALA A 56 -12.25 -10.78 -0.33
CA ALA A 56 -12.13 -12.02 -1.11
C ALA A 56 -11.33 -11.82 -2.40
N LEU A 57 -11.59 -10.72 -3.12
CA LEU A 57 -10.85 -10.39 -4.33
C LEU A 57 -9.39 -10.03 -4.02
N LEU A 58 -9.17 -9.17 -3.02
CA LEU A 58 -7.82 -8.76 -2.62
C LEU A 58 -6.96 -9.96 -2.22
N TYR A 59 -7.46 -10.85 -1.36
CA TYR A 59 -6.68 -12.01 -0.91
C TYR A 59 -6.43 -13.00 -2.05
N GLY A 60 -7.37 -13.14 -2.99
CA GLY A 60 -7.16 -13.90 -4.22
C GLY A 60 -6.06 -13.29 -5.10
N GLN A 61 -6.04 -11.96 -5.28
CA GLN A 61 -5.00 -11.24 -6.02
C GLN A 61 -3.61 -11.41 -5.38
N LEU A 62 -3.53 -11.45 -4.05
CA LEU A 62 -2.29 -11.73 -3.32
C LEU A 62 -1.86 -13.21 -3.40
N GLY A 63 -2.66 -14.08 -4.02
CA GLY A 63 -2.33 -15.48 -4.33
C GLY A 63 -2.87 -16.51 -3.36
N ALA A 64 -3.79 -16.14 -2.46
CA ALA A 64 -4.45 -17.10 -1.58
C ALA A 64 -5.46 -17.98 -2.33
N LYS A 65 -5.66 -19.21 -1.85
CA LYS A 65 -6.86 -20.00 -2.15
C LYS A 65 -8.01 -19.47 -1.28
N VAL A 66 -8.97 -18.77 -1.89
CA VAL A 66 -10.10 -18.17 -1.15
C VAL A 66 -11.33 -19.08 -1.22
N ILE A 67 -11.87 -19.44 -0.06
CA ILE A 67 -13.16 -20.11 0.09
C ILE A 67 -14.16 -19.05 0.55
N ALA A 68 -15.04 -18.61 -0.36
CA ALA A 68 -16.03 -17.57 -0.08
C ALA A 68 -17.41 -18.18 0.15
N THR A 69 -18.07 -17.78 1.25
CA THR A 69 -19.42 -18.24 1.57
C THR A 69 -20.34 -17.09 2.00
N MET A 70 -21.61 -17.20 1.60
CA MET A 70 -22.67 -16.23 1.87
C MET A 70 -24.05 -16.87 1.63
N ARG A 71 -25.10 -16.15 2.02
CA ARG A 71 -26.49 -16.53 1.73
C ARG A 71 -26.92 -16.02 0.34
N ASN A 72 -27.93 -16.64 -0.27
CA ASN A 72 -28.62 -16.18 -1.49
C ASN A 72 -27.72 -15.97 -2.74
N ILE A 73 -27.11 -17.04 -3.25
CA ILE A 73 -26.50 -17.05 -4.59
C ILE A 73 -27.38 -17.96 -5.48
N PRO A 74 -27.90 -17.53 -6.64
CA PRO A 74 -27.73 -16.24 -7.30
C PRO A 74 -28.61 -15.14 -6.70
N ARG A 75 -28.16 -13.88 -6.79
CA ARG A 75 -28.96 -12.70 -6.44
C ARG A 75 -30.00 -12.47 -7.54
N PRO A 76 -31.29 -12.28 -7.24
CA PRO A 76 -32.30 -11.93 -8.23
C PRO A 76 -31.97 -10.61 -8.94
#